data_AF-A0A1E3BJP7-F1
#
_entry.id   AF-A0A1E3BJP7-F1
#
_cell.length_a   1.000
_cell.length_b   1.000
_cell.length_c   1.000
_cell.angle_alpha   90.00
_cell.angle_beta   90.00
_cell.angle_gamma   90.00
#
_symmetry.space_group_name_H-M   'P 1'
#
loop_
_entity.id
_entity.type
_entity.pdbx_description
1 polymer ?
#
loop_
_entity_poly.entity_id
_entity_poly.type
_entity_poly.pdbx_seq_one_letter_code
_entity_poly.pdbx_strand_id
1 'polypeptide(L)'
;MQKANAKWCFNETKKITKTGIVTEGGEQEFDLIVCATGFNTTFVPGWELVGRDGRRLDVEWKEIPQAYFSICAGTTPTYFMFVGPNCLIGHGSVPQMLAWTADYMLKWTKMAREHIK
;
A
#
# COMPACT_ATOMS: atom_id res chain seq x y z
N MET A 1 -4.95 -15.81 23.20
CA MET A 1 -4.91 -17.28 23.43
C MET A 1 -4.87 -17.64 24.92
N GLN A 2 -5.64 -16.96 25.76
CA GLN A 2 -5.69 -17.21 27.21
C GLN A 2 -6.99 -17.93 27.64
N LYS A 3 -7.89 -18.18 26.69
CA LYS A 3 -9.19 -18.83 26.89
C LYS A 3 -9.20 -20.13 26.09
N ALA A 4 -9.88 -21.15 26.60
CA ALA A 4 -9.91 -22.50 26.01
C ALA A 4 -10.57 -22.57 24.62
N ASN A 5 -11.35 -21.55 24.23
CA ASN A 5 -12.01 -21.46 22.93
C ASN A 5 -11.15 -20.82 21.83
N ALA A 6 -9.90 -20.45 22.12
CA ALA A 6 -8.95 -19.96 21.13
C ALA A 6 -7.90 -21.04 20.85
N LYS A 7 -7.60 -21.28 19.57
CA LYS A 7 -6.59 -22.24 19.13
C LYS A 7 -5.69 -21.61 18.06
N TRP A 8 -4.40 -21.96 18.10
CA TRP A 8 -3.45 -21.62 17.04
C TRP A 8 -3.56 -22.69 15.96
N CYS A 9 -3.50 -22.29 14.70
CA CYS A 9 -3.36 -23.19 13.58
C CYS A 9 -2.17 -22.70 12.75
N PHE A 10 -1.14 -23.54 12.62
CA PHE A 10 0.07 -23.25 11.83
C PHE A 10 0.09 -24.03 10.51
N ASN A 11 -0.92 -24.86 10.26
CA ASN A 11 -1.03 -25.64 9.03
C ASN A 11 -1.32 -24.72 7.85
N GLU A 12 -0.74 -25.03 6.69
CA GLU A 12 -1.03 -24.30 5.46
C GLU A 12 -2.53 -24.44 5.07
N THR A 13 -3.13 -23.32 4.67
CA THR A 13 -4.50 -23.30 4.15
C THR A 13 -4.50 -23.72 2.69
N LYS A 14 -5.21 -24.81 2.35
CA LYS A 14 -5.29 -25.33 0.97
C LYS A 14 -6.45 -24.74 0.18
N LYS A 15 -7.63 -24.64 0.81
CA LYS A 15 -8.83 -24.06 0.20
C LYS A 15 -9.88 -23.72 1.26
N ILE A 16 -10.78 -22.83 0.89
CA ILE A 16 -12.05 -22.59 1.60
C ILE A 16 -13.12 -23.47 0.95
N THR A 17 -13.98 -24.06 1.78
CA THR A 17 -15.13 -24.87 1.35
C THR A 17 -16.43 -24.14 1.67
N LYS A 18 -17.57 -24.75 1.36
CA LYS A 18 -18.88 -24.17 1.67
C LYS A 18 -19.11 -24.04 3.19
N THR A 19 -18.47 -24.89 3.99
CA THR A 19 -18.69 -25.00 5.44
C THR A 19 -17.46 -24.63 6.27
N GLY A 20 -16.28 -24.45 5.67
CA GLY A 20 -15.08 -24.21 6.45
C GLY A 20 -13.79 -24.03 5.66
N ILE A 21 -12.67 -24.47 6.27
CA ILE A 21 -11.32 -24.32 5.73
C ILE A 21 -10.61 -25.67 5.77
N VAL A 22 -10.00 -26.05 4.64
CA VAL A 22 -9.17 -27.25 4.54
C VAL A 22 -7.71 -26.86 4.74
N THR A 23 -7.06 -27.54 5.68
CA THR A 23 -5.63 -27.45 5.93
C THR A 23 -4.97 -28.82 5.77
N GLU A 24 -3.66 -28.92 5.98
CA GLU A 24 -2.97 -30.22 6.06
C GLU A 24 -3.51 -31.13 7.17
N GLY A 25 -4.06 -30.56 8.25
CA GLY A 25 -4.66 -31.29 9.36
C GLY A 25 -6.09 -31.77 9.11
N GLY A 26 -6.64 -31.55 7.90
CA GLY A 26 -8.02 -31.86 7.55
C GLY A 26 -8.89 -30.60 7.45
N GLU A 27 -10.20 -30.85 7.29
CA GLU A 27 -11.22 -29.80 7.20
C GLU A 27 -11.74 -29.42 8.58
N GLN A 28 -11.89 -28.13 8.82
CA GLN A 28 -12.54 -27.59 10.01
C GLN A 28 -13.67 -26.65 9.59
N GLU A 29 -14.85 -26.86 10.17
CA GLU A 29 -16.03 -26.04 9.91
C GLU A 29 -15.98 -24.73 10.71
N PHE A 30 -16.50 -23.66 10.09
CA PHE A 30 -16.58 -22.32 10.68
C PHE A 30 -17.86 -21.63 10.21
N ASP A 31 -18.56 -20.98 11.13
CA ASP A 31 -19.72 -20.15 10.79
C ASP A 31 -19.33 -18.80 10.18
N LEU A 32 -18.12 -18.32 10.49
CA LEU A 32 -17.59 -17.04 10.03
C LEU A 32 -16.08 -17.14 9.78
N ILE A 33 -15.63 -16.57 8.67
CA ILE A 33 -14.21 -16.46 8.31
C ILE A 33 -13.85 -14.98 8.17
N VAL A 34 -12.78 -14.55 8.85
CA VAL A 34 -12.25 -13.18 8.77
C VAL A 34 -10.91 -13.19 8.06
N CYS A 35 -10.82 -12.56 6.89
CA CYS A 35 -9.59 -12.46 6.11
C CYS A 35 -8.73 -11.28 6.59
N ALA A 36 -7.86 -11.54 7.57
CA ALA A 36 -6.87 -10.57 8.06
C ALA A 36 -5.54 -10.67 7.29
N THR A 37 -5.57 -10.72 5.96
CA THR A 37 -4.42 -11.01 5.06
C THR A 37 -3.49 -9.82 4.82
N GLY A 38 -3.67 -8.71 5.54
CA GLY A 38 -2.88 -7.49 5.37
C GLY A 38 -3.31 -6.65 4.15
N PHE A 39 -2.35 -5.92 3.59
CA PHE A 39 -2.56 -4.95 2.52
C PHE A 39 -1.59 -5.17 1.36
N ASN A 40 -1.96 -4.70 0.17
CA ASN A 40 -1.02 -4.60 -0.95
C ASN A 40 -0.07 -3.40 -0.72
N THR A 41 1.21 -3.69 -0.48
CA THR A 41 2.26 -2.68 -0.25
C THR A 41 3.26 -2.59 -1.42
N THR A 42 2.88 -3.02 -2.62
CA THR A 42 3.76 -2.89 -3.81
C THR A 42 3.82 -1.46 -4.34
N PHE A 43 2.85 -0.62 -3.99
CA PHE A 43 2.64 0.74 -4.50
C PHE A 43 2.40 0.84 -6.01
N VAL A 44 2.40 -0.28 -6.75
CA VAL A 44 2.13 -0.31 -8.19
C VAL A 44 0.73 0.25 -8.45
N PRO A 45 0.58 1.31 -9.27
CA PRO A 45 -0.73 1.84 -9.63
C PRO A 45 -1.65 0.75 -10.21
N GLY A 46 -2.92 0.77 -9.82
CA GLY A 46 -3.93 -0.15 -10.37
C GLY A 46 -4.42 0.22 -11.78
N TRP A 47 -3.82 1.23 -12.40
CA TRP A 47 -4.17 1.77 -13.72
C TRP A 47 -2.89 2.12 -14.49
N GLU A 48 -3.04 2.32 -15.79
CA GLU A 48 -1.94 2.78 -16.64
C GLU A 48 -1.58 4.23 -16.31
N LEU A 49 -0.35 4.44 -15.82
CA LEU A 49 0.15 5.76 -15.43
C LEU A 49 1.36 6.14 -16.29
N VAL A 50 1.10 6.94 -17.33
CA VAL A 50 2.11 7.36 -18.31
C VAL A 50 2.73 8.70 -17.90
N GLY A 51 4.04 8.70 -17.73
CA GLY A 51 4.87 9.86 -17.46
C GLY A 51 5.54 10.42 -18.72
N ARG A 52 6.64 11.15 -18.50
CA ARG A 52 7.45 11.75 -19.56
C ARG A 52 8.04 10.66 -20.46
N ASP A 53 8.17 10.97 -21.75
CA ASP A 53 8.74 10.08 -22.77
C ASP A 53 8.03 8.72 -22.88
N GLY A 54 6.74 8.67 -22.51
CA GLY A 54 5.92 7.44 -22.57
C GLY A 54 6.23 6.42 -21.47
N ARG A 55 7.03 6.79 -20.47
CA ARG A 55 7.42 5.89 -19.37
C ARG A 55 6.22 5.52 -18.51
N ARG A 56 6.10 4.25 -18.12
CA ARG A 56 4.93 3.73 -17.40
C ARG A 56 5.27 3.38 -15.96
N LEU A 57 4.70 4.11 -15.00
CA LEU A 57 4.96 3.88 -13.58
C LEU A 57 4.42 2.53 -13.11
N ASP A 58 3.28 2.09 -13.66
CA ASP A 58 2.68 0.78 -13.40
C ASP A 58 3.54 -0.39 -13.89
N VAL A 59 4.49 -0.14 -14.78
CA VAL A 59 5.49 -1.12 -15.22
C VAL A 59 6.76 -0.99 -14.40
N GLU A 60 7.29 0.23 -14.26
CA GLU A 60 8.56 0.50 -13.56
C GLU A 60 8.55 0.07 -12.10
N TRP A 61 7.43 0.27 -11.40
CA TRP A 61 7.32 -0.03 -9.97
C TRP A 61 7.08 -1.50 -9.66
N LYS A 62 6.92 -2.37 -10.67
CA LYS A 62 6.83 -3.83 -10.45
C LYS A 62 8.14 -4.41 -9.91
N GLU A 63 9.26 -3.78 -10.23
CA GLU A 63 10.59 -4.17 -9.75
C GLU A 63 10.88 -3.50 -8.41
N ILE A 64 11.05 -2.17 -8.41
CA ILE A 64 11.39 -1.39 -7.22
C ILE A 64 10.63 -0.05 -7.27
N PRO A 65 9.63 0.16 -6.39
CA PRO A 65 8.90 1.41 -6.35
C PRO A 65 9.77 2.51 -5.72
N GLN A 66 10.06 3.56 -6.49
CA GLN A 66 10.91 4.67 -6.09
C GLN A 66 10.16 6.00 -6.16
N ALA A 67 10.19 6.73 -5.05
CA ALA A 67 9.64 8.06 -4.95
C ALA A 67 10.56 8.99 -4.15
N TYR A 68 10.72 10.22 -4.63
CA TYR A 68 11.42 11.28 -3.91
C TYR A 68 10.54 11.81 -2.78
N PHE A 69 11.09 11.84 -1.56
CA PHE A 69 10.36 12.11 -0.31
C PHE A 69 9.07 11.32 -0.12
N SER A 70 8.94 10.18 -0.80
CA SER A 70 7.71 9.37 -0.83
C SER A 70 6.48 10.09 -1.40
N ILE A 71 6.70 11.18 -2.14
CA ILE A 71 5.61 12.06 -2.64
C ILE A 71 5.70 12.34 -4.14
N CYS A 72 6.87 12.21 -4.76
CA CYS A 72 7.06 12.46 -6.18
C CYS A 72 7.63 11.22 -6.87
N ALA A 73 7.04 10.77 -7.97
CA ALA A 73 7.65 9.74 -8.82
C ALA A 73 8.53 10.39 -9.91
N GLY A 74 9.72 9.83 -10.14
CA GLY A 74 10.78 10.50 -10.91
C GLY A 74 10.45 10.73 -12.39
N THR A 75 9.69 9.84 -13.01
CA THR A 75 9.39 9.84 -14.45
C THR A 75 8.07 10.55 -14.77
N THR A 76 7.33 10.99 -13.75
CA THR A 76 6.01 11.65 -13.86
C THR A 76 6.09 13.03 -13.21
N PRO A 77 6.62 14.05 -13.91
CA PRO A 77 6.63 15.43 -13.39
C PRO A 77 5.23 15.87 -12.98
N THR A 78 5.10 16.65 -11.92
CA THR A 78 3.82 17.16 -11.36
C THR A 78 2.87 16.11 -10.77
N TYR A 79 3.20 14.82 -10.84
CA TYR A 79 2.47 13.78 -10.13
C TYR A 79 2.95 13.72 -8.67
N PHE A 80 2.06 14.14 -7.78
CA PHE A 80 2.24 14.04 -6.33
C PHE A 80 1.33 12.94 -5.76
N MET A 81 1.80 12.26 -4.73
CA MET A 81 1.02 11.24 -4.03
C MET A 81 1.22 11.31 -2.53
N PHE A 82 0.18 10.93 -1.79
CA PHE A 82 0.28 10.71 -0.36
C PHE A 82 0.67 9.27 -0.07
N VAL A 83 1.46 9.07 0.98
CA VAL A 83 1.84 7.74 1.46
C VAL A 83 2.47 6.89 0.35
N GLY A 84 3.35 7.48 -0.46
CA GLY A 84 4.05 6.77 -1.51
C GLY A 84 5.11 5.79 -0.99
N PRO A 85 5.90 5.20 -1.91
CA PRO A 85 6.98 4.28 -1.55
C PRO A 85 7.91 4.89 -0.50
N ASN A 86 8.27 4.09 0.53
CA ASN A 86 9.10 4.49 1.67
C ASN A 86 8.45 5.47 2.69
N CYS A 87 7.15 5.77 2.58
CA CYS A 87 6.47 6.68 3.50
C CYS A 87 5.99 6.04 4.81
N LEU A 88 5.51 4.79 4.75
CA LEU A 88 4.73 4.19 5.83
C LEU A 88 5.51 4.20 7.14
N ILE A 89 5.01 4.99 8.09
CA ILE A 89 5.65 5.19 9.38
C ILE A 89 5.35 4.00 10.29
N GLY A 90 6.38 3.41 10.90
CA GLY A 90 6.22 2.39 11.94
C GLY A 90 5.81 2.96 13.31
N HIS A 91 5.79 4.28 13.44
CA HIS A 91 5.48 5.02 14.67
C HIS A 91 5.02 6.45 14.34
N GLY A 92 4.23 7.07 15.21
CA GLY A 92 3.72 8.43 15.03
C GLY A 92 2.33 8.51 14.39
N SER A 93 1.87 9.75 14.12
CA SER A 93 0.51 10.03 13.64
C SER A 93 0.47 10.13 12.11
N VAL A 94 -0.24 9.21 11.47
CA VAL A 94 -0.47 9.24 10.01
C VAL A 94 -1.19 10.52 9.58
N PRO A 95 -2.30 10.96 10.23
CA PRO A 95 -2.97 12.20 9.86
C PRO A 95 -2.05 13.43 9.93
N GLN A 96 -1.17 13.50 10.92
CA GLN A 96 -0.25 14.62 11.08
C GLN A 96 0.81 14.64 9.97
N MET A 97 1.37 13.47 9.66
CA MET A 97 2.31 13.33 8.54
C MET A 97 1.65 13.74 7.21
N LEU A 98 0.41 13.31 6.97
CA LEU A 98 -0.35 13.70 5.78
C LEU A 98 -0.55 15.22 5.70
N ALA A 99 -0.85 15.89 6.82
CA ALA A 99 -1.01 17.34 6.85
C ALA A 99 0.28 18.06 6.46
N TRP A 100 1.43 17.66 7.00
CA TRP A 100 2.73 18.25 6.64
C TRP A 100 3.10 18.00 5.18
N THR A 101 2.83 16.80 4.67
CA THR A 101 3.02 16.47 3.27
C THR A 101 2.14 17.32 2.36
N ALA A 102 0.87 17.55 2.74
CA ALA A 102 -0.04 18.41 2.00
C ALA A 102 0.47 19.86 1.95
N ASP A 103 0.89 20.42 3.09
CA ASP A 103 1.49 21.75 3.16
C ASP A 103 2.72 21.89 2.25
N TYR A 104 3.55 20.83 2.19
CA TYR A 104 4.72 20.80 1.32
C TYR A 104 4.33 20.78 -0.17
N MET A 105 3.37 19.95 -0.57
CA MET A 105 2.87 19.90 -1.95
C MET A 105 2.24 21.23 -2.38
N LEU A 106 1.52 21.93 -1.49
CA LEU A 106 0.94 23.25 -1.77
C LEU A 106 2.00 24.33 -2.00
N LYS A 107 3.17 24.23 -1.35
CA LYS A 107 4.29 25.14 -1.64
C LYS A 107 4.84 24.92 -3.05
N TRP A 108 4.90 23.68 -3.52
CA TRP A 108 5.30 23.36 -4.88
C TRP A 108 4.36 23.95 -5.94
N THR A 109 3.04 23.88 -5.72
CA THR A 109 2.08 24.47 -6.66
C THR A 109 2.19 26.00 -6.71
N LYS A 110 2.48 26.65 -5.58
CA LYS A 110 2.77 28.09 -5.54
C LYS A 110 4.02 28.45 -6.35
N MET A 111 5.13 27.74 -6.15
CA MET A 111 6.38 27.98 -6.91
C MET A 111 6.15 27.81 -8.42
N ALA A 112 5.41 26.78 -8.82
CA ALA A 112 5.05 26.54 -10.22
C ALA A 112 4.22 27.68 -10.82
N ARG A 113 3.31 28.29 -10.05
CA ARG A 113 2.49 29.43 -10.48
C ARG A 113 3.28 30.73 -10.59
N GLU A 114 4.21 30.97 -9.66
CA GLU A 114 4.91 32.27 -9.53
C GLU A 114 6.20 32.34 -10.36
N HIS A 115 6.51 31.32 -11.17
CA HIS A 115 7.73 31.22 -11.98
C HIS A 115 9.03 31.46 -11.19
N ILE A 116 9.01 31.12 -9.90
CA ILE A 116 10.19 31.24 -9.05
C ILE A 116 11.17 30.16 -9.51
N LYS A 117 12.32 30.60 -10.02
CA LYS A 117 13.45 29.74 -10.43
C LYS A 117 14.14 29.13 -9.23
#